data_AF-A0A0L6J4T6-F1
#
_entry.id   AF-A0A0L6J4T6-F1
#
_cell.length_a   1.000
_cell.length_b   1.000
_cell.length_c   1.000
_cell.angle_alpha   90.00
_cell.angle_beta   90.00
_cell.angle_gamma   90.00
#
_symmetry.space_group_name_H-M   'P 1'
#
loop_
_entity.id
_entity.type
_entity.pdbx_description
1 polymer ?
#
loop_
_entity_poly.entity_id
_entity_poly.type
_entity_poly.pdbx_seq_one_letter_code
_entity_poly.pdbx_strand_id
1 'polypeptide(L)'
;MFKLPRPAALAAVLPLAGCLPAAVPAGLVLPSEPDIPVRPPRYAKVTQGVKDFGVVDPKDWRELNRQVAPKAGSGGMGGMPGMDGMPGMGGKRDSGGR
;
A
#
# COMPACT_ATOMS: atom_id res chain seq x y z
N MET A 1 19.03 56.66 25.97
CA MET A 1 18.19 55.63 26.65
C MET A 1 16.91 55.45 25.85
N PHE A 2 16.84 54.42 24.99
CA PHE A 2 15.64 54.15 24.20
C PHE A 2 14.56 53.51 25.10
N LYS A 3 13.47 54.24 25.36
CA LYS A 3 12.26 53.70 25.99
C LYS A 3 11.41 53.08 24.89
N LEU A 4 11.46 51.75 24.75
CA LEU A 4 10.52 51.07 23.85
C LEU A 4 9.09 51.24 24.38
N PRO A 5 8.13 51.65 23.55
CA PRO A 5 6.73 51.70 23.94
C PRO A 5 6.26 50.26 24.25
N ARG A 6 5.53 50.09 25.36
CA ARG A 6 4.98 48.79 25.83
C ARG A 6 4.40 47.89 24.72
N PRO A 7 3.65 48.38 23.71
CA PRO A 7 3.18 47.52 22.62
C PRO A 7 4.29 46.92 21.74
N ALA A 8 5.40 47.64 21.52
CA ALA A 8 6.53 47.14 20.73
C ALA A 8 7.30 46.03 21.47
N ALA A 9 7.34 46.08 22.81
CA ALA A 9 7.89 45.00 23.62
C ALA A 9 7.03 43.72 23.58
N LEU A 10 5.70 43.87 23.54
CA LEU A 10 4.77 42.74 23.38
C LEU A 10 4.90 42.05 22.01
N ALA A 11 5.07 42.82 20.93
CA ALA A 11 5.23 42.27 19.58
C ALA A 11 6.51 41.43 19.42
N ALA A 12 7.58 41.75 20.15
CA ALA A 12 8.84 41.01 20.10
C ALA A 12 8.78 39.63 20.81
N VAL A 13 7.83 39.42 21.73
CA VAL A 13 7.74 38.19 22.54
C VAL A 13 6.81 37.14 21.92
N LEU A 14 5.83 37.56 21.10
CA LEU A 14 4.90 36.64 20.41
C LEU A 14 5.57 35.54 19.58
N PRO A 15 6.61 35.79 18.76
CA PRO A 15 7.26 34.73 17.99
C PRO A 15 8.04 33.73 18.84
N LEU A 16 8.43 34.09 20.08
CA LEU A 16 9.10 33.16 21.01
C LEU A 16 8.16 32.10 21.58
N ALA A 17 6.85 32.36 21.59
CA ALA A 17 5.86 31.40 22.07
C ALA A 17 5.74 30.14 21.17
N GLY A 18 6.15 30.24 19.90
CA GLY A 18 6.17 29.10 18.97
C GLY A 18 7.35 28.14 19.18
N CYS A 19 8.36 28.52 19.95
CA CYS A 19 9.54 27.69 20.24
C CYS A 19 9.38 26.80 21.48
N LEU A 20 8.27 26.94 22.22
CA LEU A 20 7.99 26.07 23.36
C LEU A 20 7.23 24.84 22.87
N PRO A 21 7.60 23.63 23.32
CA PRO A 21 6.78 22.45 23.07
C PRO A 21 5.39 22.70 23.64
N ALA A 22 4.37 22.45 22.82
CA ALA A 22 2.99 22.55 23.28
C ALA A 22 2.80 21.64 24.51
N ALA A 23 2.10 22.14 25.52
CA ALA A 23 1.74 21.32 26.68
C ALA A 23 0.97 20.08 26.22
N VAL A 24 1.35 18.91 26.74
CA VAL A 24 0.62 17.68 26.44
C VAL A 24 -0.77 17.77 27.05
N PRO A 25 -1.85 17.48 26.29
CA PRO A 25 -3.20 17.47 26.84
C PRO A 25 -3.32 16.56 28.07
N ALA A 26 -3.90 17.07 29.15
CA ALA A 26 -4.00 16.36 30.43
C ALA A 26 -4.66 14.98 30.30
N GLY A 27 -5.67 14.84 29.42
CA GLY A 27 -6.34 13.57 29.13
C GLY A 27 -5.47 12.50 28.44
N LEU A 28 -4.23 12.82 28.05
CA LEU A 28 -3.26 11.85 27.53
C LEU A 28 -2.21 11.41 28.58
N VAL A 29 -2.10 12.13 29.70
CA VAL A 29 -1.01 11.94 30.69
C VAL A 29 -1.51 11.62 32.10
N LEU A 30 -2.81 11.75 32.35
CA LEU A 30 -3.43 11.49 33.66
C LEU A 30 -4.54 10.43 33.54
N PRO A 31 -4.21 9.15 33.37
CA PRO A 31 -5.22 8.09 33.20
C PRO A 31 -6.06 7.84 34.46
N SER A 32 -5.56 8.23 35.63
CA SER A 32 -6.19 8.02 36.93
C SER A 32 -7.13 9.15 37.36
N GLU A 33 -7.15 10.28 36.65
CA GLU A 33 -7.95 11.46 37.01
C GLU A 33 -9.34 11.38 36.35
N PRO A 34 -10.41 11.08 37.11
CA PRO A 34 -11.74 10.83 36.54
C PRO A 34 -12.45 12.11 36.07
N ASP A 35 -12.05 13.27 36.60
CA ASP A 35 -12.69 14.55 36.32
C ASP A 35 -12.20 15.20 35.01
N ILE A 36 -11.22 14.59 34.32
CA ILE A 36 -10.68 15.10 33.07
C ILE A 36 -11.49 14.53 31.89
N PRO A 37 -12.23 15.38 31.15
CA PRO A 37 -13.01 14.90 30.02
C PRO A 37 -12.09 14.44 28.88
N VAL A 38 -12.30 13.21 28.43
CA VAL A 38 -11.64 12.66 27.23
C VAL A 38 -12.59 12.69 26.05
N ARG A 39 -12.03 12.76 24.83
CA ARG A 39 -12.84 12.62 23.62
C ARG A 39 -13.46 11.21 23.60
N PRO A 40 -14.77 11.07 23.36
CA PRO A 40 -15.40 9.75 23.28
C PRO A 40 -14.78 8.94 22.13
N PRO A 41 -14.54 7.63 22.31
CA PRO A 41 -14.11 6.75 21.24
C PRO A 41 -15.08 6.82 20.05
N ARG A 42 -14.54 6.89 18.84
CA ARG A 42 -15.34 6.82 17.60
C ARG A 42 -15.07 5.49 16.93
N TYR A 43 -16.09 4.65 16.84
CA TYR A 43 -16.00 3.39 16.12
C TYR A 43 -16.27 3.63 14.64
N ALA A 44 -15.35 3.19 13.79
CA ALA A 44 -15.51 3.14 12.35
C ALA A 44 -15.72 1.67 11.92
N LYS A 45 -16.44 1.46 10.82
CA LYS A 45 -16.49 0.12 10.21
C LYS A 45 -15.12 -0.22 9.64
N VAL A 46 -14.71 -1.48 9.72
CA VAL A 46 -13.45 -1.97 9.12
C VAL A 46 -13.41 -1.71 7.61
N THR A 47 -14.58 -1.72 6.96
CA THR A 47 -14.74 -1.45 5.53
C THR A 47 -14.92 0.03 5.20
N GLN A 48 -14.84 0.94 6.18
CA GLN A 48 -15.05 2.36 5.93
C GLN A 48 -13.96 2.90 4.98
N GLY A 49 -14.38 3.42 3.83
CA GLY A 49 -13.47 3.94 2.80
C GLY A 49 -12.94 2.88 1.83
N VAL A 50 -13.33 1.62 1.99
CA VAL A 50 -13.04 0.57 1.01
C VAL A 50 -14.05 0.63 -0.13
N LYS A 51 -13.60 0.36 -1.35
CA LYS A 51 -14.48 0.22 -2.51
C LYS A 51 -15.18 -1.13 -2.44
N ASP A 52 -16.49 -1.14 -2.58
CA ASP A 52 -17.25 -2.38 -2.67
C ASP A 52 -16.97 -3.07 -4.01
N PHE A 53 -16.66 -4.37 -3.94
CA PHE A 53 -16.53 -5.23 -5.11
C PHE A 53 -17.66 -6.26 -5.08
N GLY A 54 -18.49 -6.25 -6.13
CA GLY A 54 -19.51 -7.27 -6.32
C GLY A 54 -18.90 -8.60 -6.77
N VAL A 55 -19.52 -9.70 -6.36
CA VAL A 55 -19.22 -11.02 -6.94
C VAL A 55 -19.69 -11.01 -8.38
N VAL A 56 -18.79 -11.34 -9.30
CA VAL A 56 -19.11 -11.59 -10.71
C VAL A 56 -19.05 -13.08 -10.98
N ASP A 57 -19.63 -13.50 -12.11
CA ASP A 57 -19.56 -14.90 -12.53
C ASP A 57 -18.11 -15.41 -12.60
N PRO A 58 -17.88 -16.70 -12.29
CA PRO A 58 -16.56 -17.30 -12.43
C PRO A 58 -16.02 -17.12 -13.84
N LYS A 59 -14.78 -16.64 -13.94
CA LYS A 59 -14.08 -16.56 -15.22
C LYS A 59 -13.73 -17.97 -15.72
N ASP A 60 -13.74 -18.17 -17.04
CA ASP A 60 -13.24 -19.42 -17.64
C ASP A 60 -11.73 -19.55 -17.41
N TRP A 61 -11.34 -20.57 -16.65
CA TRP A 61 -9.96 -20.87 -16.32
C TRP A 61 -9.09 -21.13 -17.56
N ARG A 62 -9.67 -21.67 -18.65
CA ARG A 62 -8.91 -21.94 -19.88
C ARG A 62 -8.52 -20.64 -20.57
N GLU A 63 -9.43 -19.68 -20.59
CA GLU A 63 -9.18 -18.35 -21.16
C GLU A 63 -8.16 -17.58 -20.33
N LEU A 64 -8.26 -17.61 -19.00
CA LEU A 64 -7.26 -17.03 -18.12
C LEU A 64 -5.86 -17.62 -18.38
N ASN A 65 -5.76 -18.94 -18.52
CA ASN A 65 -4.49 -19.59 -18.79
C ASN A 65 -3.92 -19.20 -20.16
N ARG A 66 -4.74 -19.02 -21.19
CA ARG A 66 -4.28 -18.52 -22.49
C ARG A 66 -3.69 -17.11 -22.41
N GLN A 67 -4.23 -16.24 -21.55
CA GLN A 67 -3.76 -14.87 -21.39
C GLN A 67 -2.40 -14.77 -20.70
N VAL A 68 -2.11 -15.68 -19.76
CA VAL A 68 -0.85 -15.69 -19.01
C VAL A 68 0.17 -16.70 -19.53
N ALA A 69 -0.24 -17.64 -20.39
CA ALA A 69 0.67 -18.59 -21.00
C ALA A 69 1.74 -17.85 -21.82
N PRO A 70 3.01 -18.28 -21.74
CA PRO A 70 4.05 -17.80 -22.63
C PRO A 70 3.59 -17.99 -24.08
N LYS A 71 3.61 -16.91 -24.88
CA LYS A 71 3.32 -17.03 -26.31
C LYS A 71 4.40 -17.91 -26.94
N ALA A 72 4.05 -18.68 -27.97
CA ALA A 72 5.04 -19.45 -28.72
C ALA A 72 6.18 -18.50 -29.17
N GLY A 73 7.41 -18.80 -28.77
CA GLY A 73 8.59 -17.95 -28.98
C GLY A 73 8.97 -16.99 -27.85
N SER A 74 8.17 -16.90 -26.77
CA SER A 74 8.47 -16.08 -25.57
C SER A 74 9.27 -16.83 -24.50
N GLY A 75 9.39 -18.15 -24.62
CA GLY A 75 10.39 -18.92 -23.89
C GLY A 75 11.74 -18.70 -24.55
N GLY A 76 12.67 -18.06 -23.84
CA GLY A 76 14.00 -17.65 -24.31
C GLY A 76 14.93 -18.83 -24.65
N MET A 77 14.57 -19.61 -25.66
CA MET A 77 15.41 -20.61 -26.34
C MET A 77 15.12 -20.65 -27.86
N GLY A 78 14.29 -19.76 -28.40
CA GLY A 78 14.03 -19.65 -29.85
C GLY A 78 15.09 -18.86 -30.62
N GLY A 79 16.23 -18.54 -30.00
CA GLY A 79 17.26 -17.66 -30.55
C GLY A 79 18.69 -18.17 -30.42
N MET A 80 18.89 -19.48 -30.20
CA MET A 80 20.23 -20.08 -30.33
C MET A 80 20.42 -20.54 -31.79
N PRO A 81 21.22 -19.83 -32.60
CA PRO A 81 21.56 -20.31 -33.95
C PRO A 81 22.44 -21.55 -33.81
N GLY A 82 22.09 -22.64 -34.49
CA GLY A 82 22.96 -23.83 -34.60
C GLY A 82 22.44 -25.14 -34.00
N MET A 83 21.17 -25.23 -33.61
CA MET A 83 20.55 -26.52 -33.20
C MET A 83 19.64 -27.16 -34.27
N ASP A 84 19.66 -26.66 -35.52
CA ASP A 84 18.87 -27.20 -36.65
C ASP A 84 19.43 -28.51 -37.25
N GLY A 85 20.23 -29.26 -36.49
CA GLY A 85 21.08 -30.31 -37.06
C GLY A 85 21.26 -31.57 -36.21
N MET A 86 20.44 -31.84 -35.19
CA MET A 86 20.46 -33.14 -34.50
C MET A 86 19.38 -34.08 -35.07
N PRO A 87 19.73 -35.06 -35.93
CA PRO A 87 18.81 -36.11 -36.34
C PRO A 87 18.80 -37.17 -35.23
N GLY A 88 17.66 -37.37 -34.56
CA GLY A 88 17.54 -38.53 -33.67
C GLY A 88 16.48 -38.51 -32.57
N MET A 89 15.69 -37.44 -32.39
CA MET A 89 14.67 -37.42 -31.33
C MET A 89 13.26 -37.07 -31.83
N GLY A 90 12.86 -37.67 -32.96
CA GLY A 90 11.50 -37.57 -33.47
C GLY A 90 10.99 -38.92 -33.97
N GLY A 91 10.04 -39.50 -33.24
CA GLY A 91 9.07 -40.43 -33.83
C GLY A 91 9.07 -41.85 -33.30
N LYS A 92 8.50 -42.04 -32.09
CA LYS A 92 7.46 -43.05 -31.80
C LYS A 92 7.23 -43.13 -30.29
N ARG A 93 6.08 -42.62 -29.83
CA ARG A 93 5.38 -43.24 -28.71
C ARG A 93 4.05 -43.70 -29.26
N ASP A 94 4.02 -44.98 -29.61
CA ASP A 94 2.81 -45.72 -29.94
C ASP A 94 1.81 -45.50 -28.79
N SER A 95 0.76 -44.72 -29.08
CA SER A 95 -0.37 -44.58 -28.17
C SER A 95 -1.36 -45.70 -28.50
N GLY A 96 -0.99 -46.92 -28.16
CA GLY A 96 -1.94 -48.01 -28.03
C GLY A 96 -2.65 -47.88 -26.69
N GLY A 97 -3.99 -47.84 -26.69
CA GLY A 97 -4.75 -48.03 -25.46
C GLY A 97 -6.14 -47.42 -25.42
N ARG A 98 -7.11 -48.26 -25.82
CA ARG A 98 -8.56 -48.26 -25.55
C ARG A 98 -9.44 -47.17 -26.15
#